data_AF-A0A2R6PBW8-F1
#
_entry.id   AF-A0A2R6PBW8-F1
#
_cell.length_a   1.000
_cell.length_b   1.000
_cell.length_c   1.000
_cell.angle_alpha   90.00
_cell.angle_beta   90.00
_cell.angle_gamma   90.00
#
_symmetry.space_group_name_H-M   'P 1'
#
loop_
_entity.id
_entity.type
_entity.pdbx_description
1 polymer ?
#
loop_
_entity_poly.entity_id
_entity_poly.type
_entity_poly.pdbx_seq_one_letter_code
_entity_poly.pdbx_strand_id
1 'polypeptide(L)' 'MSRVALSKIKSLTFYKDSLTTSRRDGPIPQLNCIGKPCNLYTPDAVRCVSVGGEGTDVDWKIYLKLYDSEE' A
#
# COMPACT_ATOMS: atom_id res chain seq x y z
N MET A 1 -16.45 -11.52 7.05
CA MET A 1 -15.46 -10.42 6.95
C MET A 1 -15.11 -9.98 8.36
N SER A 2 -13.84 -10.11 8.75
CA SER A 2 -13.33 -9.78 10.07
C SER A 2 -12.97 -8.28 10.16
N ARG A 3 -13.20 -7.68 11.33
CA ARG A 3 -12.63 -6.37 11.66
C ARG A 3 -11.24 -6.60 12.27
N VAL A 4 -10.28 -5.77 11.89
CA VAL A 4 -8.90 -5.84 12.39
C VAL A 4 -8.51 -4.45 12.89
N ALA A 5 -7.91 -4.38 14.08
CA ALA A 5 -7.37 -3.12 14.59
C ALA A 5 -6.16 -2.68 13.76
N LEU A 6 -6.07 -1.40 13.40
CA LEU A 6 -5.02 -0.89 12.51
C LEU A 6 -3.62 -1.14 13.08
N SER A 7 -3.43 -0.87 14.37
CA SER A 7 -2.17 -1.16 15.10
C SER A 7 -1.76 -2.64 15.15
N LYS A 8 -2.66 -3.58 14.85
CA LYS A 8 -2.33 -5.02 14.77
C LYS A 8 -1.84 -5.44 13.38
N ILE A 9 -1.90 -4.57 12.38
CA ILE A 9 -1.48 -4.89 11.01
C ILE A 9 0.04 -4.77 10.91
N LYS A 10 0.72 -5.89 10.70
CA LYS A 10 2.19 -5.92 10.58
C LYS A 10 2.70 -5.37 9.26
N SER A 11 2.01 -5.65 8.17
CA SER A 11 2.37 -5.16 6.84
C SER A 11 1.19 -5.12 5.89
N LEU A 12 1.23 -4.19 4.93
CA LEU A 12 0.32 -4.07 3.81
C LEU A 12 1.11 -4.17 2.51
N THR A 13 0.51 -4.72 1.46
CA THR A 13 1.07 -4.65 0.11
C THR A 13 -0.02 -4.10 -0.80
N PHE A 14 0.31 -3.02 -1.49
CA PHE A 14 -0.59 -2.36 -2.43
C PHE A 14 -0.10 -2.63 -3.84
N TYR A 15 -1.04 -2.85 -4.75
CA TYR A 15 -0.77 -3.18 -6.15
C TYR A 15 -1.36 -2.12 -7.07
N LYS A 16 -0.66 -1.83 -8.18
CA LYS A 16 -1.03 -0.78 -9.14
C LYS A 16 -2.43 -0.95 -9.73
N ASP A 17 -2.75 -2.16 -10.19
CA ASP A 17 -4.00 -2.46 -10.90
C ASP A 17 -5.06 -3.12 -10.02
N SER A 18 -5.07 -2.81 -8.72
CA SER A 18 -5.99 -3.38 -7.74
C SER A 18 -6.82 -2.32 -7.02
N LEU A 19 -8.06 -2.68 -6.66
CA LEU A 19 -8.97 -1.83 -5.89
C LEU A 19 -8.96 -2.21 -4.40
N THR A 20 -9.28 -1.24 -3.55
CA THR A 20 -9.50 -1.47 -2.12
C THR A 20 -10.81 -2.19 -1.88
N THR A 21 -10.86 -3.02 -0.84
CA THR A 21 -12.14 -3.53 -0.35
C THR A 21 -12.86 -2.42 0.40
N SER A 22 -14.10 -2.10 0.02
CA SER A 22 -14.90 -1.06 0.67
C SER A 22 -16.33 -1.55 0.95
N ARG A 23 -16.96 -0.94 1.95
CA ARG A 23 -18.35 -1.22 2.38
C ARG A 23 -19.22 0.02 2.47
N ARG A 24 -18.64 1.15 2.89
CA ARG A 24 -19.36 2.42 3.11
C ARG A 24 -19.36 3.25 1.82
N ASP A 25 -18.20 3.31 1.16
CA ASP A 25 -17.98 4.07 -0.05
C ASP A 25 -17.62 3.16 -1.23
N GLY A 26 -17.48 3.72 -2.43
CA GLY A 26 -16.99 2.98 -3.60
C GLY A 26 -15.53 2.52 -3.43
N PRO A 27 -15.15 1.34 -3.96
CA PRO A 27 -13.75 0.93 -4.05
C PRO A 27 -12.89 1.98 -4.77
N ILE A 28 -11.66 2.20 -4.29
CA ILE A 28 -10.68 3.12 -4.90
C ILE A 28 -9.40 2.36 -5.27
N PRO A 29 -8.55 2.88 -6.17
CA PRO A 29 -7.24 2.28 -6.45
C PRO A 29 -6.40 2.12 -5.18
N GLN A 30 -5.70 0.98 -5.04
CA GLN A 30 -4.80 0.72 -3.92
C GLN A 30 -3.53 1.57 -3.99
N LEU A 31 -3.04 1.86 -5.19
CA LEU A 31 -1.93 2.76 -5.45
C LEU A 31 -2.38 3.87 -6.38
N ASN A 32 -1.94 5.09 -6.08
CA ASN A 32 -2.08 6.23 -6.98
C ASN A 32 -0.72 6.94 -7.07
N CYS A 33 -0.16 7.01 -8.27
CA CYS A 33 1.09 7.72 -8.49
C CYS A 33 0.78 9.18 -8.80
N ILE A 34 1.36 10.11 -8.02
CA ILE A 34 1.09 11.54 -8.16
C ILE A 34 2.40 12.27 -8.45
N GLY A 35 2.38 13.13 -9.46
CA GLY A 35 3.51 14.01 -9.82
C GLY A 35 4.27 13.57 -11.07
N LYS A 36 5.24 14.38 -11.48
CA LYS A 36 6.01 14.19 -12.72
C LYS A 36 6.79 12.86 -12.82
N PRO A 37 7.39 12.31 -11.74
CA PRO A 37 8.15 11.07 -11.81
C PRO A 37 7.34 9.84 -12.26
N CYS A 38 6.02 9.90 -12.14
CA CYS A 38 5.12 8.82 -12.56
C CYS A 38 5.17 8.55 -14.08
N ASN A 39 5.64 9.50 -14.88
CA ASN A 39 5.84 9.30 -16.32
C ASN A 39 7.09 8.48 -16.62
N LEU A 40 8.04 8.41 -15.68
CA LEU A 40 9.30 7.70 -15.85
C LEU A 40 9.17 6.27 -15.32
N TYR A 41 8.56 6.13 -14.14
CA TYR A 41 8.43 4.85 -13.48
C TYR A 41 7.22 4.84 -12.55
N THR A 42 6.47 3.73 -12.59
CA THR A 42 5.42 3.44 -11.63
C THR A 42 5.64 2.02 -11.10
N PRO A 43 5.74 1.82 -9.78
CA PRO A 43 5.95 0.49 -9.23
C PRO A 43 4.68 -0.35 -9.37
N ASP A 44 4.87 -1.64 -9.70
CA ASP A 44 3.76 -2.60 -9.76
C ASP A 44 3.20 -2.90 -8.37
N ALA A 45 4.08 -2.90 -7.36
CA ALA A 45 3.70 -3.10 -5.98
C ALA A 45 4.57 -2.31 -4.99
N VAL A 46 3.95 -1.93 -3.89
CA VAL A 46 4.59 -1.27 -2.75
C VAL A 46 4.28 -2.05 -1.49
N ARG A 47 5.30 -2.34 -0.67
CA ARG A 47 5.13 -2.98 0.64
C ARG A 47 5.31 -1.97 1.75
N CYS A 48 4.31 -1.86 2.61
CA CYS A 48 4.33 -1.03 3.81
C CYS A 48 4.47 -1.93 5.03
N VAL A 49 5.42 -1.64 5.92
CA VAL A 49 5.64 -2.38 7.16
C VAL A 49 5.39 -1.44 8.32
N SER A 50 4.57 -1.85 9.28
CA SER A 50 4.35 -1.09 10.51
C SER A 50 5.64 -1.09 11.34
N VAL A 51 6.09 0.09 11.75
CA VAL A 51 7.28 0.25 12.62
C VAL A 51 6.91 0.58 14.07
N GLY A 52 5.62 0.60 14.39
CA GLY A 52 5.09 0.94 15.71
C GLY A 52 3.86 1.84 15.62
N GLY A 53 3.26 2.13 16.77
CA GLY A 53 2.09 3.01 16.89
C GLY A 53 0.95 2.41 17.72
N GLU A 54 -0.08 3.21 17.98
CA GLU A 54 -1.23 2.84 18.81
C GLU A 54 -2.55 3.29 18.16
N GLY A 55 -3.63 2.53 18.38
CA GLY A 55 -4.95 2.87 17.86
C GLY A 55 -4.94 2.98 16.33
N THR A 56 -5.13 4.21 15.84
CA THR A 56 -5.10 4.58 14.42
C THR A 56 -3.80 5.26 13.98
N ASP A 57 -2.94 5.62 14.92
CA ASP A 57 -1.69 6.33 14.68
C ASP A 57 -0.58 5.27 14.57
N VAL A 58 -0.38 4.78 13.34
CA VAL A 58 0.61 3.75 13.02
C VAL A 58 1.62 4.33 12.04
N ASP A 59 2.90 4.18 12.38
CA ASP A 59 3.99 4.57 11.50
C ASP A 59 4.29 3.47 10.49
N TRP A 60 4.40 3.84 9.22
CA TRP A 60 4.61 2.91 8.11
C TRP A 60 5.93 3.19 7.39
N LYS A 61 6.78 2.18 7.32
CA LYS A 61 7.97 2.18 6.45
C LYS A 61 7.63 1.57 5.10
N ILE A 62 8.02 2.25 4.03
CA ILE A 62 7.65 1.91 2.66
C ILE A 62 8.84 1.29 1.92
N TYR A 63 8.58 0.21 1.19
CA TYR A 63 9.54 -0.48 0.33
C TYR A 63 8.94 -0.65 -1.07
N LEU A 64 9.72 -0.30 -2.09
CA LEU A 64 9.37 -0.61 -3.47
C LEU A 64 9.66 -2.09 -3.73
N LYS A 65 8.69 -2.82 -4.26
CA LYS A 65 8.98 -4.13 -4.87
C LYS A 65 9.44 -3.87 -6.29
N LEU A 66 10.75 -3.75 -6.46
CA LEU A 66 11.35 -3.82 -7.77
C LEU A 66 11.35 -5.31 -8.15
N TYR A 67 10.73 -5.64 -9.29
CA TYR A 67 11.11 -6.87 -9.97
C TYR A 67 12.52 -6.60 -10.48
N ASP A 68 13.50 -7.31 -9.92
CA ASP A 68 14.82 -7.35 -10.55
C ASP A 68 14.58 -7.98 -11.92
N SER A 69 14.72 -7.17 -12.98
CA SER A 69 14.90 -7.70 -14.31
C SER A 69 16.33 -8.22 -14.36
N GLU A 70 16.58 -9.38 -13.74
CA GLU A 70 17.71 -10.19 -14.17
C GLU A 70 17.36 -10.69 -15.58
N GLU A 71 18.10 -10.13 -16.53
CA GLU A 71 18.24 -10.60 -17.91
C GLU A 71 19.02 -11.92 -17.95
#